data_AF-A0A256YVT9-F1
#
_entry.id   AF-A0A256YVT9-F1
#
_cell.length_a   1.000
_cell.length_b   1.000
_cell.length_c   1.000
_cell.angle_alpha   90.00
_cell.angle_beta   90.00
_cell.angle_gamma   90.00
#
_symmetry.space_group_name_H-M   'P 1'
#
loop_
_entity.id
_entity.type
_entity.pdbx_description
1 polymer ?
#
loop_
_entity_poly.entity_id
_entity_poly.type
_entity_poly.pdbx_seq_one_letter_code
_entity_poly.pdbx_strand_id
1 'polypeptide(L)'
;ASTASRIESVCDAYLLAKRTDDHRNSTIYGYSIDLCADFLMRFQLASGSVSGLPHPERALGGVPNARDDLTIRIDNVQHTAVVLIKVMVYQVGVEHI
;
A
#
# COMPACT_ATOMS: atom_id res chain seq x y z
N ALA A 1 3.67 -7.59 -12.23
CA ALA A 1 3.83 -6.47 -11.28
C ALA A 1 2.67 -6.51 -10.30
N SER A 2 2.94 -6.51 -8.99
CA SER A 2 1.88 -6.48 -7.97
C SER A 2 1.27 -5.08 -7.89
N THR A 3 0.07 -4.96 -7.32
CA THR A 3 -0.59 -3.67 -7.09
C THR A 3 0.31 -2.74 -6.26
N ALA A 4 0.99 -3.27 -5.24
CA ALA A 4 1.91 -2.51 -4.41
C ALA A 4 3.11 -1.95 -5.20
N SER A 5 3.72 -2.71 -6.13
CA SER A 5 4.80 -2.17 -6.98
C SER A 5 4.34 -1.04 -7.90
N ARG A 6 3.08 -1.05 -8.35
CA ARG A 6 2.53 0.06 -9.14
C ARG A 6 2.32 1.30 -8.27
N ILE A 7 1.82 1.13 -7.05
CA ILE A 7 1.62 2.23 -6.11
C ILE A 7 2.97 2.87 -5.73
N GLU A 8 4.00 2.04 -5.56
CA GLU A 8 5.36 2.51 -5.30
C GLU A 8 5.84 3.50 -6.37
N SER A 9 5.59 3.21 -7.65
CA SER A 9 5.94 4.14 -8.74
C SER A 9 5.14 5.45 -8.71
N VAL A 10 3.89 5.44 -8.22
CA VAL A 10 3.09 6.67 -8.05
C VAL A 10 3.67 7.53 -6.92
N CYS A 11 4.15 6.91 -5.84
CA CYS A 11 4.83 7.63 -4.75
C CYS A 11 6.08 8.36 -5.25
N ASP A 12 6.87 7.71 -6.10
CA ASP A 12 8.08 8.31 -6.67
C ASP A 12 7.74 9.39 -7.71
N ALA A 13 6.68 9.20 -8.50
CA ALA A 13 6.17 10.22 -9.42
C ALA A 13 5.65 11.48 -8.69
N TYR A 14 4.96 11.30 -7.56
CA TYR A 14 4.57 12.39 -6.66
C TYR A 14 5.78 13.19 -6.19
N LEU A 15 6.81 12.52 -5.68
CA LEU A 15 8.01 13.17 -5.19
C LEU A 15 8.72 13.94 -6.30
N LEU A 16 8.79 13.37 -7.51
CA LEU A 16 9.36 14.06 -8.67
C LEU A 16 8.56 15.33 -9.01
N ALA A 17 7.24 15.24 -9.12
CA ALA A 17 6.37 16.37 -9.41
C ALA A 17 6.52 17.50 -8.38
N LYS A 18 6.64 17.16 -7.08
CA LYS A 18 6.93 18.13 -6.02
C LYS A 18 8.28 18.82 -6.18
N ARG A 19 9.32 18.08 -6.61
CA ARG A 19 10.67 18.62 -6.82
C ARG A 19 10.79 19.48 -8.06
N THR A 20 9.95 19.26 -9.06
CA THR A 20 9.92 20.04 -10.31
C THR A 20 8.85 21.14 -10.31
N ASP A 21 8.22 21.41 -9.16
CA ASP A 21 7.15 22.40 -9.00
C ASP A 21 5.92 22.18 -9.92
N ASP A 22 5.67 20.92 -10.31
CA ASP A 22 4.49 20.54 -11.08
C ASP A 22 3.30 20.34 -10.14
N HIS A 23 2.67 21.45 -9.78
CA HIS A 23 1.55 21.47 -8.85
C HIS A 23 0.38 20.58 -9.29
N ARG A 24 0.04 20.59 -10.58
CA ARG A 24 -1.09 19.81 -11.10
C ARG A 24 -0.87 18.31 -10.90
N ASN A 25 0.27 17.80 -11.33
CA ASN A 25 0.55 16.37 -11.21
C ASN A 25 0.79 15.97 -9.75
N SER A 26 1.43 16.81 -8.94
CA SER A 26 1.60 16.52 -7.51
C SER A 26 0.26 16.36 -6.77
N THR A 27 -0.76 17.16 -7.10
CA THR A 27 -2.11 17.02 -6.53
C THR A 27 -2.78 15.72 -6.98
N ILE A 28 -2.71 15.38 -8.26
CA ILE A 28 -3.31 14.16 -8.81
C ILE A 28 -2.67 12.91 -8.21
N TYR A 29 -1.34 12.88 -8.12
CA TYR A 29 -0.62 11.76 -7.53
C TYR A 29 -0.84 11.66 -6.04
N GLY A 30 -0.91 12.79 -5.32
CA GLY A 30 -1.24 12.81 -3.89
C GLY A 30 -2.57 12.13 -3.60
N TYR A 31 -3.63 12.56 -4.27
CA TYR A 31 -4.96 11.93 -4.14
C TYR A 31 -4.95 10.43 -4.50
N SER A 32 -4.18 10.04 -5.53
CA SER A 32 -4.05 8.64 -5.90
C SER A 32 -3.36 7.82 -4.82
N ILE A 33 -2.35 8.38 -4.15
CA ILE A 33 -1.64 7.74 -3.05
C ILE A 33 -2.58 7.51 -1.86
N ASP A 34 -3.45 8.47 -1.54
CA ASP A 34 -4.43 8.35 -0.45
C ASP A 34 -5.33 7.12 -0.63
N LEU A 35 -5.92 7.00 -1.83
CA LEU A 35 -6.77 5.85 -2.20
C LEU A 35 -5.99 4.52 -2.15
N CYS A 36 -4.72 4.55 -2.55
CA CYS A 36 -3.88 3.37 -2.57
C CYS A 36 -3.47 2.92 -1.16
N ALA A 37 -3.19 3.87 -0.25
CA ALA A 37 -2.90 3.57 1.16
C ALA A 37 -4.13 2.96 1.85
N ASP A 38 -5.31 3.56 1.68
CA ASP A 38 -6.57 3.01 2.21
C ASP A 38 -6.85 1.60 1.66
N PHE A 39 -6.66 1.39 0.35
CA PHE A 39 -6.80 0.06 -0.24
C PHE A 39 -5.84 -0.95 0.38
N LEU A 40 -4.55 -0.63 0.49
CA LEU A 40 -3.54 -1.54 1.01
C LEU A 40 -3.81 -1.92 2.47
N MET A 41 -4.21 -0.97 3.32
CA MET A 41 -4.56 -1.26 4.72
C MET A 41 -5.79 -2.17 4.83
N ARG A 42 -6.81 -1.94 4.00
CA ARG A 42 -8.03 -2.79 3.99
C ARG A 42 -7.81 -4.16 3.38
N PHE A 43 -6.82 -4.28 2.49
CA PHE A 43 -6.51 -5.53 1.83
C PHE A 43 -5.64 -6.46 2.70
N GLN A 44 -5.00 -5.93 3.74
CA GLN A 44 -4.32 -6.75 4.76
C GLN A 44 -5.33 -7.64 5.49
N LEU A 45 -4.90 -8.87 5.80
CA LEU A 45 -5.69 -9.81 6.57
C LEU A 45 -5.77 -9.37 8.04
N ALA A 46 -6.96 -8.94 8.46
CA ALA A 46 -7.25 -8.56 9.84
C ALA A 46 -7.50 -9.78 10.74
N SER A 47 -7.46 -9.57 12.06
CA SER A 47 -7.64 -10.62 13.09
C SER A 47 -8.90 -11.46 12.90
N GLY A 48 -10.03 -10.84 12.55
CA GLY A 48 -11.29 -11.54 12.28
C GLY A 48 -11.24 -12.41 11.02
N SER A 49 -10.42 -12.07 10.03
CA SER A 49 -10.29 -12.81 8.77
C SER A 49 -9.40 -14.05 8.91
N VAL A 50 -8.49 -14.06 9.90
CA VAL A 50 -7.50 -15.14 10.08
C VAL A 50 -7.86 -16.13 11.17
N SER A 51 -8.86 -15.84 12.01
CA SER A 51 -9.18 -16.65 13.20
C SER A 51 -9.54 -18.12 12.92
N GLY A 52 -9.99 -18.44 11.70
CA GLY A 52 -10.30 -19.80 11.26
C GLY A 52 -9.13 -20.55 10.59
N LEU A 53 -7.96 -19.93 10.44
CA LEU A 53 -6.80 -20.55 9.80
C LEU A 53 -6.02 -21.42 10.80
N PRO A 54 -5.27 -22.44 10.33
CA PRO A 54 -4.45 -23.30 11.21
C PRO A 54 -3.38 -22.55 12.02
N HIS A 55 -2.86 -21.44 11.48
CA HIS A 55 -1.80 -20.60 12.06
C HIS A 55 -2.14 -19.12 11.86
N PRO A 56 -3.12 -18.57 12.60
CA PRO A 56 -3.62 -17.21 12.40
C PRO A 56 -2.52 -16.13 12.56
N GLU A 57 -1.59 -16.35 13.48
CA GLU A 57 -0.45 -15.46 13.76
C GLU A 57 0.50 -15.28 12.59
N ARG A 58 0.57 -16.29 11.71
CA ARG A 58 1.41 -16.24 10.50
C ARG A 58 0.72 -15.53 9.33
N ALA A 59 -0.60 -15.37 9.39
CA ALA A 59 -1.40 -14.76 8.35
C ALA A 59 -1.79 -13.29 8.67
N LEU A 60 -1.85 -12.92 9.95
CA LEU A 60 -2.20 -11.58 10.39
C LEU A 60 -1.32 -10.51 9.74
N GLY A 61 -1.94 -9.49 9.17
CA GLY A 61 -1.25 -8.40 8.45
C GLY A 61 -0.68 -8.82 7.09
N GLY A 62 -0.81 -10.09 6.71
CA GLY A 62 -0.43 -10.58 5.40
C GLY A 62 -1.29 -9.99 4.29
N VAL A 63 -0.72 -9.92 3.09
CA VAL A 63 -1.39 -9.39 1.90
C VAL A 63 -1.65 -10.56 0.94
N PRO A 64 -2.93 -10.90 0.66
CA PRO A 64 -3.28 -11.96 -0.30
C PRO A 64 -2.74 -11.67 -1.69
N ASN A 65 -2.48 -12.73 -2.47
CA ASN A 65 -2.06 -12.58 -3.86
C ASN A 65 -3.21 -12.06 -4.75
N ALA A 66 -4.44 -12.47 -4.45
CA ALA A 66 -5.66 -11.94 -5.06
C ALA A 66 -6.84 -12.04 -4.09
N ARG A 67 -8.02 -11.56 -4.49
CA ARG A 67 -9.24 -11.63 -3.68
C ARG A 67 -9.70 -13.07 -3.42
N ASP A 68 -9.46 -13.95 -4.38
CA ASP A 68 -9.80 -15.37 -4.40
C ASP A 68 -8.59 -16.29 -4.19
N ASP A 69 -7.39 -15.71 -4.06
CA ASP A 69 -6.14 -16.41 -3.78
C ASP A 69 -5.50 -15.86 -2.50
N LEU A 70 -5.75 -16.57 -1.39
CA LEU A 70 -5.24 -16.24 -0.07
C LEU A 70 -3.76 -16.60 0.13
N THR A 71 -3.05 -17.00 -0.92
CA THR A 71 -1.60 -17.21 -0.85
C THR A 71 -0.93 -15.90 -0.44
N ILE A 72 -0.24 -15.92 0.70
CA ILE A 72 0.53 -14.77 1.18
C ILE A 72 1.93 -14.88 0.60
N ARG A 73 2.30 -13.89 -0.21
CA ARG A 73 3.65 -13.80 -0.77
C ARG A 73 4.45 -12.74 -0.04
N ILE A 74 5.67 -13.08 0.36
CA ILE A 74 6.57 -12.18 1.10
C ILE A 74 6.86 -10.91 0.30
N ASP A 75 7.02 -11.00 -1.02
CA ASP A 75 7.29 -9.85 -1.89
C ASP A 75 6.12 -8.84 -1.89
N ASN A 76 4.87 -9.31 -1.88
CA ASN A 76 3.70 -8.44 -1.80
C ASN A 76 3.68 -7.67 -0.46
N VAL A 77 3.95 -8.37 0.64
CA VAL A 77 4.02 -7.74 1.98
C VAL A 77 5.14 -6.71 2.04
N GLN A 78 6.31 -7.02 1.48
CA GLN A 78 7.44 -6.09 1.41
C GLN A 78 7.12 -4.83 0.60
N HIS A 79 6.54 -4.96 -0.60
CA HIS A 79 6.15 -3.79 -1.39
C HIS A 79 5.06 -2.97 -0.70
N THR A 80 4.09 -3.61 -0.02
CA THR A 80 3.10 -2.89 0.78
C THR A 80 3.75 -2.09 1.91
N ALA A 81 4.69 -2.68 2.64
CA ALA A 81 5.43 -1.98 3.69
C ALA A 81 6.23 -0.79 3.12
N VAL A 82 6.92 -0.97 1.99
CA VAL A 82 7.66 0.10 1.30
C VAL A 82 6.75 1.25 0.93
N VAL A 83 5.57 0.97 0.36
CA VAL A 83 4.58 2.00 0.02
C VAL A 83 4.19 2.79 1.27
N LEU A 84 3.73 2.12 2.33
CA LEU A 84 3.26 2.80 3.55
C LEU A 84 4.38 3.65 4.18
N ILE A 85 5.62 3.17 4.18
CA ILE A 85 6.79 3.95 4.62
C ILE A 85 7.00 5.18 3.73
N LYS A 86 6.92 5.05 2.40
CA LYS A 86 7.05 6.20 1.48
C LYS A 86 5.94 7.23 1.71
N VAL A 87 4.70 6.80 1.93
CA VAL A 87 3.57 7.68 2.26
C VAL A 87 3.88 8.50 3.52
N MET A 88 4.35 7.85 4.58
CA MET A 88 4.76 8.52 5.83
C MET A 88 5.95 9.49 5.63
N VAL A 89 7.01 9.06 4.92
CA VAL A 89 8.24 9.84 4.75
C VAL A 89 8.04 11.04 3.81
N TYR A 90 7.25 10.87 2.76
CA TYR A 90 6.96 11.93 1.80
C TYR A 90 5.87 12.89 2.30
N GLN A 91 5.31 12.62 3.49
CA GLN A 91 4.25 13.41 4.13
C GLN A 91 3.05 13.65 3.21
N VAL A 92 2.68 12.62 2.44
CA VAL A 92 1.53 12.60 1.54
C VAL A 92 0.53 11.58 2.09
N GLY A 93 -0.77 11.84 2.06
CA GLY A 93 -1.79 10.88 2.50
C GLY A 93 -1.76 10.44 3.96
N VAL A 94 -1.06 11.19 4.82
CA VAL A 94 -0.92 10.89 6.25
C VAL A 94 -2.26 11.00 6.99
N GLU A 95 -3.24 11.74 6.47
CA GLU A 95 -4.58 11.84 7.08
C GLU A 95 -5.32 10.49 7.18
N HIS A 96 -4.84 9.47 6.47
CA HIS A 96 -5.44 8.15 6.40
C HIS A 96 -4.62 7.03 7.05
N ILE A 97 -3.41 7.29 7.54
CA ILE A 97 -2.57 6.30 8.26
C ILE A 97 -2.59 6.59 9.75
#